data_AF-A0A4Z0PNB9-F1
#
_entry.id   AF-A0A4Z0PNB9-F1
#
_cell.length_a   1.000
_cell.length_b   1.000
_cell.length_c   1.000
_cell.angle_alpha   90.00
_cell.angle_beta   90.00
_cell.angle_gamma   90.00
#
_symmetry.space_group_name_H-M   'P 1'
#
loop_
_entity.id
_entity.type
_entity.pdbx_description
1 polymer ?
#
loop_
_entity_poly.entity_id
_entity_poly.type
_entity_poly.pdbx_seq_one_letter_code
_entity_poly.pdbx_strand_id
1 'polypeptide(L)'
;MTDTEYDIIDELYFVTPFRTLSEKTKLATPELERNLRVLLEQDYVKCFYPDPDTELAYEITSFGALARDCYFLATKPGLLAHNSR
;
A
#
# COMPACT_ATOMS: atom_id res chain seq x y z
N MET A 1 -6.62 -11.67 4.61
CA MET A 1 -6.49 -10.92 3.36
C MET A 1 -7.77 -11.03 2.56
N THR A 2 -8.38 -9.90 2.19
CA THR A 2 -9.54 -9.81 1.29
C THR A 2 -9.10 -9.86 -0.17
N ASP A 3 -10.03 -10.02 -1.12
CA ASP A 3 -9.72 -10.00 -2.56
C ASP A 3 -9.14 -8.65 -2.97
N THR A 4 -9.66 -7.55 -2.43
CA THR A 4 -9.13 -6.21 -2.67
C THR A 4 -7.70 -6.04 -2.14
N GLU A 5 -7.41 -6.57 -0.94
CA GLU A 5 -6.05 -6.55 -0.38
C GLU A 5 -5.09 -7.41 -1.21
N TYR A 6 -5.56 -8.52 -1.76
CA TYR A 6 -4.81 -9.38 -2.67
C TYR A 6 -4.44 -8.61 -3.95
N ASP A 7 -5.43 -8.02 -4.62
CA ASP A 7 -5.25 -7.23 -5.84
C ASP A 7 -4.29 -6.03 -5.63
N ILE A 8 -4.31 -5.42 -4.44
CA ILE A 8 -3.37 -4.35 -4.10
C ILE A 8 -1.94 -4.90 -3.99
N ILE A 9 -1.72 -6.02 -3.29
CA ILE A 9 -0.37 -6.58 -3.12
C ILE A 9 0.19 -7.09 -4.45
N ASP A 10 -0.65 -7.65 -5.33
CA ASP A 10 -0.26 -8.11 -6.67
C ASP A 10 0.33 -6.97 -7.52
N GLU A 11 -0.10 -5.73 -7.30
CA GLU A 11 0.44 -4.57 -8.02
C GLU A 11 1.71 -3.96 -7.39
N LEU A 12 2.10 -4.42 -6.20
CA LEU A 12 3.18 -3.84 -5.38
C LEU A 12 4.49 -4.63 -5.40
N TYR A 13 4.80 -5.30 -6.52
CA TYR A 13 6.12 -5.91 -6.77
C TYR A 13 7.27 -4.89 -6.82
N PHE A 14 6.97 -3.64 -7.20
CA PHE A 14 7.90 -2.52 -7.23
C PHE A 14 7.31 -1.34 -6.48
N VAL A 15 8.18 -0.39 -6.10
CA VAL A 15 7.76 0.85 -5.45
C VAL A 15 6.82 1.61 -6.39
N THR A 16 5.56 1.76 -5.99
CA THR A 16 4.48 2.22 -6.86
C THR A 16 3.77 3.43 -6.24
N PRO A 17 3.60 4.54 -6.96
CA PRO A 17 2.85 5.70 -6.47
C PRO A 17 1.38 5.37 -6.21
N PHE A 18 0.77 6.00 -5.22
CA PHE A 18 -0.66 5.85 -4.91
C PHE A 18 -1.57 5.97 -6.15
N ARG A 19 -1.30 6.98 -6.99
CA ARG A 19 -2.09 7.26 -8.18
C ARG A 19 -2.06 6.09 -9.17
N THR A 20 -0.87 5.56 -9.45
CA THR A 20 -0.68 4.40 -10.32
C THR A 20 -1.39 3.18 -9.75
N LEU A 21 -1.30 2.95 -8.45
CA LEU A 21 -1.97 1.84 -7.78
C LEU A 21 -3.50 1.95 -7.89
N SER A 22 -4.07 3.15 -7.71
CA SER A 22 -5.50 3.42 -7.90
C SER A 22 -5.95 3.17 -9.34
N GLU A 23 -5.16 3.56 -10.33
CA GLU A 23 -5.46 3.33 -11.75
C GLU A 23 -5.46 1.84 -12.12
N LYS A 24 -4.50 1.08 -11.60
CA LYS A 24 -4.37 -0.36 -11.90
C LYS A 24 -5.43 -1.21 -11.21
N THR A 25 -5.64 -0.97 -9.91
CA THR A 25 -6.64 -1.70 -9.11
C THR A 25 -8.08 -1.23 -9.37
N LYS A 26 -8.24 -0.08 -10.06
CA LYS A 26 -9.52 0.60 -10.31
C LYS A 26 -10.29 0.94 -9.03
N LEU A 27 -9.60 1.02 -7.90
CA LEU A 27 -10.19 1.37 -6.62
C LEU A 27 -10.38 2.88 -6.51
N ALA A 28 -11.51 3.29 -5.94
CA ALA A 28 -11.72 4.68 -5.58
C ALA A 28 -10.72 5.08 -4.49
N THR A 29 -10.27 6.33 -4.51
CA THR A 29 -9.31 6.87 -3.54
C THR A 29 -9.62 6.54 -2.06
N PRO A 30 -10.83 6.78 -1.52
CA PRO A 30 -11.12 6.46 -0.13
C PRO A 30 -11.08 4.96 0.18
N GLU A 31 -11.37 4.12 -0.81
CA GLU A 31 -11.30 2.67 -0.68
C GLU A 31 -9.86 2.17 -0.68
N LEU A 32 -9.01 2.69 -1.58
CA LEU A 32 -7.59 2.36 -1.61
C LEU A 32 -6.88 2.83 -0.33
N GLU A 33 -7.14 4.05 0.14
CA GLU A 33 -6.59 4.57 1.40
C GLU A 33 -6.97 3.68 2.58
N ARG A 34 -8.22 3.22 2.66
CA ARG A 34 -8.67 2.33 3.73
C ARG A 34 -7.96 0.99 3.70
N ASN A 35 -7.82 0.36 2.52
CA ASN A 35 -7.15 -0.94 2.42
C ASN A 35 -5.64 -0.83 2.66
N LEU A 36 -4.98 0.21 2.12
CA LEU A 36 -3.56 0.47 2.41
C LEU A 36 -3.31 0.68 3.90
N ARG A 37 -4.21 1.36 4.61
CA ARG A 37 -4.14 1.52 6.06
C ARG A 37 -4.07 0.17 6.78
N VAL A 38 -4.98 -0.74 6.45
CA VAL A 38 -5.03 -2.09 7.04
C VAL A 38 -3.75 -2.86 6.72
N LEU A 39 -3.27 -2.78 5.48
CA LEU A 39 -2.05 -3.46 5.06
C LEU A 39 -0.78 -2.90 5.75
N LEU A 40 -0.73 -1.59 6.01
CA LEU A 40 0.35 -0.96 6.76
C LEU A 40 0.33 -1.38 8.24
N GLU A 41 -0.85 -1.43 8.85
CA GLU A 41 -1.04 -1.92 10.23
C GLU A 41 -0.62 -3.40 10.40
N GLN A 42 -0.68 -4.17 9.32
CA GLN A 42 -0.27 -5.58 9.27
C GLN A 42 1.19 -5.79 8.87
N ASP A 43 1.96 -4.72 8.62
CA ASP A 43 3.32 -4.79 8.09
C ASP A 43 3.41 -5.50 6.71
N TYR A 44 2.31 -5.53 5.95
CA TYR A 44 2.22 -6.18 4.62
C TYR A 44 2.67 -5.27 3.48
N VAL A 45 2.62 -3.96 3.68
CA VAL A 45 3.15 -2.97 2.75
C VAL A 45 3.98 -1.94 3.51
N LYS A 46 4.92 -1.29 2.82
CA LYS A 46 5.68 -0.14 3.29
C LYS A 46 5.23 1.12 2.56
N CYS A 47 5.43 2.27 3.21
CA CYS A 47 5.12 3.59 2.69
C CYS A 47 6.43 4.39 2.51
N PHE A 48 6.54 5.13 1.42
CA PHE A 48 7.69 5.97 1.12
C PHE A 48 7.24 7.38 0.75
N TYR A 49 7.97 8.37 1.24
CA TYR A 49 7.71 9.80 1.02
C TYR A 49 8.94 10.61 1.48
N PRO A 50 9.34 11.70 0.80
CA PRO A 50 8.71 12.31 -0.39
C PRO A 50 9.10 11.65 -1.72
N ASP A 51 9.98 10.67 -1.67
CA ASP A 51 10.53 9.96 -2.82
C ASP A 51 10.45 8.43 -2.61
N PRO A 52 10.67 7.62 -3.66
CA PRO A 52 10.62 6.16 -3.59
C PRO A 52 11.64 5.49 -2.64
N ASP A 53 12.68 6.22 -2.21
CA ASP A 53 13.80 5.67 -1.45
C ASP A 53 13.75 6.04 0.04
N THR A 54 12.89 6.99 0.42
CA THR A 54 12.71 7.45 1.79
C THR A 54 11.54 6.74 2.46
N GLU A 55 11.83 5.68 3.21
CA GLU A 55 10.81 4.94 3.99
C GLU A 55 10.23 5.82 5.09
N LEU A 56 8.91 5.98 5.09
CA LEU A 56 8.15 6.69 6.11
C LEU A 56 7.58 5.66 7.10
N ALA A 57 8.03 5.73 8.35
CA ALA A 57 7.43 4.93 9.42
C ALA A 57 5.93 5.23 9.49
N TYR A 58 5.11 4.18 9.45
CA TYR A 58 3.67 4.34 9.44
C TYR A 58 3.18 4.87 10.79
N GLU A 59 2.61 6.09 10.78
CA GLU A 59 1.87 6.67 11.88
C GLU A 59 0.42 6.93 11.45
N ILE A 60 -0.54 6.36 12.19
CA ILE A 60 -1.98 6.40 11.87
C ILE A 60 -2.50 7.83 11.70
N THR A 61 -1.97 8.77 12.48
CA THR A 61 -2.41 10.18 12.55
C THR A 61 -2.00 11.01 11.35
N SER A 62 -0.92 10.64 10.64
CA SER A 62 -0.35 11.41 9.53
C SER A 62 -0.65 10.78 8.16
N PHE A 63 -0.98 9.48 8.12
CA PHE A 63 -1.21 8.76 6.86
C PHE A 63 -2.29 9.41 5.98
N GLY A 64 -3.44 9.77 6.54
CA GLY A 64 -4.57 10.31 5.74
C GLY A 64 -4.25 11.61 5.00
N ALA A 65 -3.33 12.42 5.51
CA ALA A 65 -2.96 13.69 4.88
C ALA A 65 -1.94 13.51 3.75
N LEU A 66 -1.13 12.45 3.79
CA LEU A 66 0.00 12.24 2.86
C LEU A 66 -0.18 11.06 1.91
N ALA A 67 -1.11 10.14 2.19
CA ALA A 67 -1.24 8.85 1.49
C ALA A 67 -1.26 8.97 -0.04
N ARG A 68 -1.83 10.03 -0.58
CA ARG A 68 -1.97 10.27 -2.03
C ARG A 68 -0.66 10.66 -2.71
N ASP A 69 0.27 11.23 -1.95
CA ASP A 69 1.60 11.64 -2.41
C ASP A 69 2.67 10.58 -2.09
N CYS A 70 2.29 9.49 -1.41
CA CYS A 70 3.17 8.41 -1.05
C CYS A 70 3.36 7.37 -2.16
N TYR A 71 4.44 6.60 -2.01
CA TYR A 71 4.72 5.38 -2.75
C TYR A 71 4.59 4.18 -1.83
N PHE A 72 4.33 3.01 -2.41
CA PHE A 72 4.09 1.77 -1.66
C PHE A 72 4.88 0.60 -2.24
N LEU A 73 5.23 -0.36 -1.39
CA LEU A 73 5.90 -1.60 -1.77
C LEU A 73 5.40 -2.75 -0.89
N ALA A 74 5.20 -3.94 -1.46
CA ALA A 74 4.87 -5.12 -0.69
C ALA A 74 6.08 -5.58 0.14
N THR A 75 5.85 -5.95 1.39
CA THR A 75 6.89 -6.53 2.24
C THR A 75 7.01 -8.03 2.01
N LYS A 76 8.08 -8.65 2.54
CA LYS A 76 8.20 -10.12 2.55
C LYS A 76 6.99 -10.80 3.23
N PRO A 77 6.55 -10.40 4.43
CA PRO A 77 5.31 -10.90 5.03
C PRO A 77 4.08 -10.74 4.13
N GLY A 78 3.91 -9.57 3.49
CA GLY A 78 2.79 -9.31 2.59
C GLY A 78 2.77 -10.26 1.39
N LEU A 79 3.92 -10.45 0.73
CA LEU A 79 4.04 -11.38 -0.39
C LEU A 79 3.84 -12.86 0.02
N LEU A 80 4.28 -13.24 1.22
CA LEU A 80 4.03 -14.58 1.75
C LEU A 80 2.53 -14.81 2.02
N ALA A 81 1.86 -13.84 2.63
CA ALA A 81 0.41 -13.88 2.86
C ALA A 81 -0.36 -13.92 1.53
N HIS A 82 0.10 -13.18 0.52
CA HIS A 82 -0.41 -13.21 -0.85
C HIS A 82 -0.32 -14.59 -1.49
N ASN A 83 0.86 -15.20 -1.46
CA ASN A 83 1.08 -16.48 -2.13
C ASN A 83 0.48 -17.70 -1.39
N SER A 84 0.04 -17.53 -0.15
CA SER A 84 -0.51 -18.62 0.68
C SER A 84 -2.03 -18.73 0.64
N ARG A 85 -2.70 -17.86 -0.13
CA ARG A 85 -4.15 -17.80 -0.28
C ARG A 85 -4.59 -18.36 -1.62
#